data_AF-A0AAJ1YV24-F1
#
_entry.id   AF-A0AAJ1YV24-F1
#
_cell.length_a   1.000
_cell.length_b   1.000
_cell.length_c   1.000
_cell.angle_alpha   90.00
_cell.angle_beta   90.00
_cell.angle_gamma   90.00
#
_symmetry.space_group_name_H-M   'P 1'
#
loop_
_entity.id
_entity.type
_entity.pdbx_description
1 polymer ?
#
loop_
_entity_poly.entity_id
_entity_poly.type
_entity_poly.pdbx_seq_one_letter_code
_entity_poly.pdbx_strand_id
1 'polypeptide(L)' 'MILVIGSAGYIGSHVVKELLSQKHRAVIKDFTTVTNNDHVSN' A
#
# COMPACT_ATOMS: atom_id res chain seq x y z
N MET A 1 -10.88 12.70 7.05
CA MET A 1 -9.90 12.44 5.96
C MET A 1 -8.76 11.66 6.57
N ILE A 2 -8.40 10.50 6.02
CA ILE A 2 -7.46 9.54 6.62
C ILE A 2 -6.25 9.37 5.70
N LEU A 3 -5.03 9.52 6.22
CA LEU A 3 -3.80 9.20 5.48
C LEU A 3 -3.41 7.75 5.77
N VAL A 4 -3.21 6.95 4.72
CA VAL A 4 -2.73 5.58 4.84
C VAL A 4 -1.38 5.45 4.16
N ILE A 5 -0.39 4.97 4.92
CA ILE A 5 0.97 4.64 4.46
C ILE A 5 1.19 3.13 4.49
N GLY A 6 1.98 2.59 3.56
CA GLY A 6 2.19 1.13 3.45
C GLY A 6 0.94 0.34 3.03
N SER A 7 0.02 0.99 2.32
CA SER A 7 -1.20 0.43 1.72
C SER A 7 -0.99 -0.73 0.73
N ALA A 8 0.21 -0.88 0.18
CA ALA A 8 0.60 -1.91 -0.77
C ALA A 8 0.97 -3.22 -0.08
N GLY A 9 1.13 -3.21 1.26
CA GLY A 9 1.28 -4.42 2.06
C GLY A 9 -0.05 -5.16 2.25
N TYR A 10 0.03 -6.41 2.70
CA TYR A 10 -1.13 -7.28 2.94
C TYR A 10 -2.18 -6.59 3.83
N ILE A 11 -1.77 -6.08 4.99
CA ILE A 11 -2.66 -5.42 5.95
C ILE A 11 -3.17 -4.08 5.41
N GLY A 12 -2.26 -3.25 4.89
CA GLY A 12 -2.60 -1.92 4.37
C GLY A 12 -3.67 -1.98 3.28
N SER A 13 -3.57 -2.97 2.38
CA SER A 13 -4.52 -3.14 1.28
C SER A 13 -5.93 -3.52 1.77
N HIS A 14 -6.02 -4.31 2.84
CA HIS A 14 -7.29 -4.69 3.45
C HIS A 14 -7.93 -3.52 4.20
N VAL A 15 -7.12 -2.75 4.94
CA VAL A 15 -7.59 -1.57 5.69
C VAL A 15 -8.12 -0.49 4.76
N VAL A 16 -7.43 -0.21 3.64
CA VAL A 16 -7.91 0.78 2.66
C VAL A 16 -9.27 0.38 2.08
N LYS A 17 -9.47 -0.90 1.75
CA LYS A 17 -10.76 -1.39 1.24
C LYS A 17 -11.90 -1.16 2.22
N GLU A 18 -11.67 -1.45 3.51
CA GLU A 18 -12.68 -1.26 4.55
C GLU A 18 -13.00 0.23 4.77
N LEU A 19 -11.99 1.09 4.80
CA LEU A 19 -12.17 2.54 4.92
C LEU A 19 -13.00 3.12 3.77
N LEU A 20 -12.74 2.69 2.54
CA LEU A 20 -13.50 3.10 1.36
C LEU A 20 -14.95 2.57 1.38
N SER A 21 -15.16 1.32 1.82
CA SER A 21 -16.49 0.71 1.99
C SER A 21 -17.37 1.53 2.94
N GLN A 22 -16.79 2.03 4.03
CA GLN A 22 -17.44 2.88 5.01
C GLN A 22 -17.58 4.35 4.56
N LYS A 23 -17.33 4.67 3.28
CA LYS A 23 -17.39 6.00 2.67
C LYS A 23 -16.43 7.03 3.29
N HIS A 24 -15.35 6.58 3.91
CA HIS A 24 -14.31 7.51 4.36
C HIS A 24 -13.50 8.03 3.18
N ARG A 25 -13.14 9.31 3.23
CA ARG A 25 -12.12 9.89 2.35
C ARG A 25 -10.73 9.49 2.84
N ALA A 26 -10.05 8.65 2.08
CA ALA A 26 -8.68 8.23 2.32
C ALA A 26 -7.71 8.81 1.28
N VAL A 27 -6.55 9.27 1.74
CA VAL A 27 -5.40 9.64 0.91
C VAL A 27 -4.37 8.54 1.09
N ILE A 28 -3.95 7.94 -0.03
CA ILE A 28 -3.05 6.79 -0.02
C ILE A 28 -1.66 7.26 -0.45
N LYS A 29 -0.64 6.95 0.35
CA LYS A 29 0.75 7.22 0.01
C LYS A 29 1.59 5.98 0.29
N ASP A 30 2.02 5.32 -0.77
CA ASP A 30 2.92 4.19 -0.65
C ASP A 30 4.34 4.51 -1.09
N PHE A 31 5.30 3.86 -0.43
CA PHE A 31 6.71 3.92 -0.75
C PHE A 31 7.16 2.52 -1.11
N THR A 32 6.53 1.93 -2.13
CA THR A 32 6.94 0.64 -2.65
C THR A 32 8.35 0.78 -3.22
N THR A 33 9.35 0.30 -2.50
CA THR A 33 10.69 0.05 -3.05
C THR A 33 10.57 -1.12 -4.01
N VAL A 34 10.66 -0.84 -5.31
CA VAL A 34 10.81 -1.88 -6.33
C VAL A 34 12.23 -2.43 -6.16
N THR A 35 12.38 -3.57 -5.48
CA THR A 35 13.63 -4.31 -5.53
C THR A 35 13.66 -5.05 -6.85
N ASN A 36 14.43 -4.55 -7.82
CA ASN A 36 14.80 -5.36 -8.98
C ASN A 36 15.80 -6.40 -8.48
N ASN A 37 15.34 -7.64 -8.28
CA ASN A 37 16.23 -8.78 -8.11
C ASN A 37 16.76 -9.16 -9.50
N ASP A 38 17.67 -8.36 -10.02
CA ASP A 38 18.50 -8.74 -11.15
C ASP A 38 19.41 -9.85 -10.62
N HIS A 39 19.02 -11.09 -10.85
CA HIS A 39 19.78 -12.27 -10.47
C HIS A 39 21.11 -12.24 -11.23
N VAL A 40 22.15 -11.65 -10.65
CA VAL A 40 23.53 -11.75 -11.15
C VAL A 40 23.96 -13.19 -10.91
N SER A 41 23.74 -14.02 -11.93
CA SER A 41 24.39 -15.33 -12.03
C SER A 41 25.90 -15.09 -12.09
N ASN A 42 26.60 -15.49 -11.04
CA ASN A 42 28.06 -15.62 -11.03
C ASN A 42 28.51 -16.90 -11.72
#